data_AF-X0MFK0-F1
#
_entry.id   AF-X0MFK0-F1
#
_cell.length_a   1.000
_cell.length_b   1.000
_cell.length_c   1.000
_cell.angle_alpha   90.00
_cell.angle_beta   90.00
_cell.angle_gamma   90.00
#
_symmetry.space_group_name_H-M   'P 1'
#
loop_
_entity.id
_entity.type
_entity.pdbx_description
1 polymer ?
#
loop_
_entity_poly.entity_id
_entity_poly.type
_entity_poly.pdbx_seq_one_letter_code
_entity_poly.pdbx_strand_id
1 'polypeptide(L)'
;METATGSRLLGEVVEMSLEDVLRNLRSSLPPDPNRLSSRDQVQHQPQILPTKLTHISELDEITAAHFHATKSAGLGISGRHLPLLYRLISNLITPPHLYAILVIDIEGRFDTTRLTCSPSHLQHVYVHRPARSDPDNTRALVAEAEGILLYGSAAKASAGREWWGTIVVGGVGAGDITTGWKGWLRVDRENVRGFAPGISAEEALDQKRQRQDIVDAAGWAATSQWGGFVFREADEKALEEDADPGQPLDTDERDESARD
;
A
#
# COMPACT_ATOMS: atom_id res chain seq x y z
N MET A 1 49.73 3.28 14.54
CA MET A 1 48.43 3.88 14.93
C MET A 1 47.46 3.52 13.82
N GLU A 2 47.00 2.26 13.85
CA GLU A 2 46.21 1.62 12.80
C GLU A 2 44.77 1.44 13.33
N THR A 3 43.87 2.33 12.94
CA THR A 3 42.43 2.22 13.27
C THR A 3 41.55 2.55 12.06
N ALA A 4 42.02 2.27 10.85
CA ALA A 4 41.32 2.63 9.61
C ALA A 4 41.03 1.45 8.65
N THR A 5 41.18 0.20 9.09
CA THR A 5 41.09 -0.98 8.21
C THR A 5 39.96 -1.95 8.57
N GLY A 6 39.09 -1.58 9.52
CA GLY A 6 38.01 -2.44 10.02
C GLY A 6 36.62 -2.20 9.42
N SER A 7 36.37 -1.09 8.72
CA SER A 7 35.03 -0.73 8.21
C SER A 7 34.77 -1.12 6.76
N ARG A 8 35.76 -1.68 6.05
CA ARG A 8 35.68 -1.98 4.61
C ARG A 8 35.51 -3.47 4.26
N LEU A 9 35.29 -4.32 5.27
CA LEU A 9 35.20 -5.79 5.10
C LEU A 9 33.83 -6.40 5.46
N LEU A 10 32.77 -5.58 5.65
CA LEU A 10 31.39 -6.08 5.85
C LEU A 10 30.38 -5.46 4.85
N GLY A 11 30.87 -4.99 3.70
CA GLY A 11 30.06 -4.31 2.67
C GLY A 11 29.61 -5.18 1.49
N GLU A 12 30.03 -6.44 1.41
CA GLU A 12 29.69 -7.32 0.29
C GLU A 12 29.36 -8.72 0.79
N VAL A 13 28.21 -8.86 1.45
CA VAL A 13 27.43 -10.08 1.30
C VAL A 13 26.30 -9.71 0.34
N VAL A 14 26.54 -9.94 -0.96
CA VAL A 14 25.47 -9.99 -1.94
C VAL A 14 24.67 -11.25 -1.61
N GLU A 15 23.64 -11.11 -0.78
CA GLU A 15 22.66 -12.17 -0.55
C GLU A 15 21.95 -12.40 -1.88
N MET A 16 22.43 -13.38 -2.64
CA MET A 16 21.74 -13.89 -3.81
C MET A 16 20.34 -14.30 -3.38
N SER A 17 19.33 -13.83 -4.10
CA SER A 17 17.96 -14.29 -3.85
C SER A 17 17.91 -15.81 -3.98
N LEU A 18 17.05 -16.46 -3.20
CA LEU A 18 16.85 -17.92 -3.29
C LEU A 18 16.54 -18.34 -4.73
N GLU A 19 15.87 -17.46 -5.46
CA GLU A 19 15.50 -17.61 -6.86
C GLU A 19 16.71 -17.57 -7.79
N ASP A 20 17.71 -16.73 -7.51
CA ASP A 20 18.98 -16.70 -8.26
C ASP A 20 19.82 -17.94 -8.00
N VAL A 21 19.82 -18.43 -6.76
CA VAL A 21 20.46 -19.70 -6.40
C VAL A 21 19.80 -20.87 -7.14
N LEU A 22 18.47 -20.92 -7.17
CA LEU A 22 17.71 -21.96 -7.89
C LEU A 22 17.87 -21.89 -9.40
N ARG A 23 17.99 -20.67 -9.96
CA ARG A 23 18.25 -20.45 -11.39
C ARG A 23 19.63 -20.97 -11.78
N ASN A 24 20.66 -20.62 -11.00
CA ASN A 24 22.02 -21.06 -11.24
C ASN A 24 22.14 -22.58 -11.15
N LEU A 25 21.47 -23.20 -10.17
CA LEU A 25 21.43 -24.66 -10.04
C LEU A 25 20.79 -25.32 -11.26
N ARG A 26 19.64 -24.81 -11.73
CA ARG A 26 18.96 -25.32 -12.94
C ARG A 26 19.81 -25.15 -14.20
N SER A 27 20.58 -24.08 -14.30
CA SER A 27 21.50 -23.86 -15.43
C SER A 27 22.77 -24.72 -15.39
N SER A 28 23.17 -25.19 -14.20
CA SER A 28 24.35 -26.04 -14.02
C SER A 28 24.11 -27.54 -14.24
N LEU A 29 22.84 -27.96 -14.35
CA LEU A 29 22.50 -29.36 -14.61
C LEU A 29 22.54 -29.63 -16.13
N PRO A 30 23.21 -30.69 -16.59
CA PRO A 30 23.24 -31.04 -18.00
C PRO A 30 21.81 -31.38 -18.48
N PRO A 31 21.44 -30.99 -19.72
CA PRO A 31 20.15 -31.35 -20.29
C PRO A 31 20.06 -32.87 -20.45
N ASP A 32 19.03 -33.46 -19.85
CA ASP A 32 18.78 -34.90 -19.90
C ASP A 32 18.35 -35.31 -21.32
N PRO A 33 19.12 -36.16 -22.03
CA PRO A 33 18.86 -36.50 -23.43
C PRO A 33 17.63 -37.40 -23.62
N ASN A 34 16.98 -37.86 -22.56
CA ASN A 34 15.86 -38.82 -22.62
C ASN A 34 14.46 -38.22 -22.40
N ARG A 35 14.29 -36.88 -22.47
CA ARG A 35 12.95 -36.28 -22.50
C ARG A 35 12.32 -36.39 -23.88
N LEU A 36 11.73 -37.56 -24.13
CA LEU A 36 10.78 -37.80 -25.21
C LEU A 36 9.69 -36.71 -25.18
N SER A 37 9.49 -36.11 -26.34
CA SER A 37 8.48 -35.11 -26.68
C SER A 37 7.11 -35.47 -26.14
N SER A 38 6.77 -34.91 -24.98
CA SER A 38 5.42 -34.90 -24.43
C SER A 38 4.97 -33.45 -24.35
N ARG A 39 4.14 -33.12 -25.33
CA ARG A 39 3.32 -31.93 -25.50
C ARG A 39 2.37 -31.80 -24.31
N ASP A 40 2.86 -31.39 -23.13
CA ASP A 40 2.08 -30.98 -21.93
C ASP A 40 3.01 -30.50 -20.78
N GLN A 41 3.98 -29.63 -21.07
CA GLN A 41 4.59 -28.78 -20.06
C GLN A 41 4.49 -27.34 -20.54
N VAL A 42 3.31 -26.74 -20.33
CA VAL A 42 3.25 -25.29 -20.14
C VAL A 42 4.12 -25.03 -18.92
N GLN A 43 5.37 -24.64 -19.16
CA GLN A 43 6.22 -24.04 -18.15
C GLN A 43 5.41 -22.91 -17.52
N HIS A 44 4.83 -23.17 -16.35
CA HIS A 44 4.50 -22.13 -15.39
C HIS A 44 5.83 -21.61 -14.85
N GLN A 45 6.59 -20.96 -15.74
CA GLN A 45 7.49 -19.92 -15.33
C GLN A 45 6.55 -18.82 -14.84
N PRO A 46 6.53 -18.48 -13.53
CA PRO A 46 5.78 -17.31 -13.11
C PRO A 46 6.37 -16.14 -13.87
N GLN A 47 5.65 -15.70 -14.91
CA GLN A 47 5.96 -14.46 -15.58
C GLN A 47 5.89 -13.42 -14.46
N ILE A 48 7.01 -12.77 -14.16
CA ILE A 48 7.02 -11.68 -13.20
C ILE A 48 6.17 -10.60 -13.86
N LEU A 49 4.89 -10.60 -13.55
CA LEU A 49 3.93 -9.66 -14.13
C LEU A 49 4.35 -8.25 -13.72
N PRO A 50 4.08 -7.25 -14.58
CA PRO A 50 4.17 -5.85 -14.20
C PRO A 50 3.48 -5.63 -12.86
N THR A 51 4.06 -4.75 -12.04
CA THR A 51 3.46 -4.31 -10.79
C THR A 51 2.04 -3.80 -11.03
N LYS A 52 1.09 -4.25 -10.19
CA LYS A 52 -0.31 -3.84 -10.27
C LYS A 52 -0.43 -2.32 -10.16
N LEU A 53 -1.29 -1.73 -10.97
CA LEU A 53 -1.54 -0.30 -10.95
C LEU A 53 -2.21 0.10 -9.63
N THR A 54 -1.60 1.06 -8.95
CA THR A 54 -2.12 1.70 -7.74
C THR A 54 -3.11 2.82 -8.07
N HIS A 55 -3.14 3.26 -9.33
CA HIS A 55 -3.91 4.41 -9.82
C HIS A 55 -3.56 5.71 -9.09
N ILE A 56 -2.32 5.78 -8.58
CA ILE A 56 -1.67 7.00 -8.12
C ILE A 56 -0.49 7.18 -9.06
N SER A 57 -0.61 8.11 -10.02
CA SER A 57 0.33 8.22 -11.15
C SER A 57 1.79 8.29 -10.71
N GLU A 58 2.11 9.08 -9.70
CA GLU A 58 3.48 9.21 -9.19
C GLU A 58 4.00 7.92 -8.56
N LEU A 59 3.12 7.17 -7.88
CA LEU A 59 3.47 5.88 -7.29
C LEU A 59 3.65 4.80 -8.35
N ASP A 60 2.81 4.80 -9.39
CA ASP A 60 2.90 3.87 -10.51
C ASP A 60 4.17 4.10 -11.33
N GLU A 61 4.55 5.35 -11.59
CA GLU A 61 5.80 5.71 -12.25
C GLU A 61 7.03 5.26 -11.46
N ILE A 62 7.07 5.54 -10.15
CA ILE A 62 8.16 5.11 -9.27
C ILE A 62 8.25 3.58 -9.22
N THR A 63 7.11 2.90 -9.13
CA THR A 63 7.05 1.43 -9.06
C THR A 63 7.49 0.80 -10.39
N ALA A 64 7.12 1.38 -11.53
CA ALA A 64 7.58 0.97 -12.85
C ALA A 64 9.10 1.17 -12.99
N ALA A 65 9.65 2.29 -12.51
CA ALA A 65 11.09 2.55 -12.51
C ALA A 65 11.86 1.57 -11.61
N HIS A 66 11.34 1.27 -10.41
CA HIS A 66 11.86 0.21 -9.55
C HIS A 66 11.88 -1.13 -10.28
N PHE A 67 10.75 -1.56 -10.83
CA PHE A 67 10.63 -2.83 -11.53
C PHE A 67 11.58 -2.90 -12.73
N HIS A 68 11.71 -1.82 -13.50
CA HIS A 68 12.63 -1.76 -14.62
C HIS A 68 14.08 -2.01 -14.17
N ALA A 69 14.49 -1.41 -13.06
CA ALA A 69 15.85 -1.49 -12.53
C ALA A 69 16.17 -2.82 -11.81
N THR A 70 15.23 -3.36 -11.03
CA THR A 70 15.50 -4.50 -10.13
C THR A 70 14.88 -5.81 -10.59
N LYS A 71 13.90 -5.76 -11.51
CA LYS A 71 13.03 -6.89 -11.88
C LYS A 71 12.30 -7.53 -10.68
N SER A 72 12.22 -6.81 -9.57
CA SER A 72 11.48 -7.23 -8.37
C SER A 72 10.09 -6.60 -8.40
N ALA A 73 9.06 -7.45 -8.28
CA ALA A 73 7.67 -7.03 -8.22
C ALA A 73 7.26 -6.70 -6.77
N GLY A 74 6.15 -5.98 -6.63
CA GLY A 74 5.57 -5.59 -5.34
C GLY A 74 6.13 -4.27 -4.79
N LEU A 75 5.27 -3.57 -4.04
CA LEU A 75 5.60 -2.30 -3.43
C LEU A 75 5.98 -2.51 -1.96
N GLY A 76 7.25 -2.28 -1.63
CA GLY A 76 7.76 -2.33 -0.26
C GLY A 76 7.80 -0.92 0.34
N ILE A 77 7.04 -0.68 1.40
CA ILE A 77 6.93 0.64 2.05
C ILE A 77 7.57 0.61 3.44
N SER A 78 8.44 1.57 3.74
CA SER A 78 9.07 1.76 5.04
C SER A 78 8.73 3.13 5.65
N GLY A 79 9.10 3.33 6.90
CA GLY A 79 8.78 4.56 7.63
C GLY A 79 7.33 4.62 8.10
N ARG A 80 6.71 5.80 8.05
CA ARG A 80 5.33 6.07 8.44
C ARG A 80 4.37 5.68 7.32
N HIS A 81 4.20 4.39 7.08
CA HIS A 81 3.49 3.87 5.90
C HIS A 81 1.96 4.02 5.92
N LEU A 82 1.31 4.08 7.10
CA LEU A 82 -0.15 4.06 7.22
C LEU A 82 -0.88 5.17 6.42
N PRO A 83 -0.44 6.45 6.42
CA PRO A 83 -1.07 7.49 5.62
C PRO A 83 -1.10 7.17 4.12
N LEU A 84 0.00 6.61 3.58
CA LEU A 84 0.03 6.21 2.17
C LEU A 84 -0.92 5.02 1.93
N LEU A 85 -0.95 4.04 2.84
CA LEU A 85 -1.89 2.92 2.74
C LEU A 85 -3.35 3.40 2.76
N TYR A 86 -3.70 4.35 3.63
CA TYR A 86 -5.07 4.86 3.70
C TYR A 86 -5.46 5.59 2.42
N ARG A 87 -4.58 6.45 1.88
CA ARG A 87 -4.81 7.12 0.59
C ARG A 87 -4.98 6.10 -0.54
N LEU A 88 -4.08 5.12 -0.60
CA LEU A 88 -4.09 4.10 -1.63
C LEU A 88 -5.35 3.22 -1.58
N ILE A 89 -5.66 2.66 -0.42
CA ILE A 89 -6.81 1.77 -0.25
C ILE A 89 -8.09 2.54 -0.57
N SER A 90 -8.22 3.78 -0.08
CA SER A 90 -9.38 4.63 -0.39
C SER A 90 -9.52 4.82 -1.90
N ASN A 91 -8.45 5.19 -2.60
CA ASN A 91 -8.44 5.35 -4.06
C ASN A 91 -8.90 4.08 -4.79
N LEU A 92 -8.40 2.92 -4.37
CA LEU A 92 -8.68 1.65 -5.04
C LEU A 92 -10.13 1.17 -4.84
N ILE A 93 -10.74 1.41 -3.68
CA ILE A 93 -12.08 0.86 -3.35
C ILE A 93 -13.25 1.78 -3.73
N THR A 94 -12.99 3.05 -4.05
CA THR A 94 -14.00 4.02 -4.50
C THR A 94 -14.09 4.07 -6.03
N PRO A 95 -15.15 4.68 -6.60
CA PRO A 95 -15.18 5.00 -8.02
C PRO A 95 -13.95 5.84 -8.42
N PRO A 96 -13.40 5.65 -9.64
CA PRO A 96 -13.88 4.73 -10.69
C PRO A 96 -13.35 3.29 -10.55
N HIS A 97 -12.51 2.99 -9.56
CA HIS A 97 -11.72 1.75 -9.52
C HIS A 97 -12.47 0.56 -8.92
N LEU A 98 -13.22 0.78 -7.83
CA LEU A 98 -14.14 -0.20 -7.25
C LEU A 98 -13.52 -1.60 -7.03
N TYR A 99 -12.29 -1.67 -6.54
CA TYR A 99 -11.64 -2.94 -6.21
C TYR A 99 -12.10 -3.52 -4.87
N ALA A 100 -11.80 -4.81 -4.67
CA ALA A 100 -11.76 -5.46 -3.36
C ALA A 100 -10.29 -5.75 -2.95
N ILE A 101 -9.99 -5.60 -1.66
CA ILE A 101 -8.62 -5.67 -1.11
C ILE A 101 -8.60 -6.49 0.19
N LEU A 102 -7.53 -7.27 0.39
CA LEU A 102 -7.21 -7.87 1.68
C LEU A 102 -6.05 -7.12 2.35
N VAL A 103 -6.23 -6.77 3.62
CA VAL A 103 -5.19 -6.25 4.51
C VAL A 103 -4.88 -7.31 5.56
N ILE A 104 -3.66 -7.81 5.57
CA ILE A 104 -3.13 -8.66 6.65
C ILE A 104 -2.38 -7.74 7.62
N ASP A 105 -3.01 -7.41 8.74
CA ASP A 105 -2.51 -6.45 9.72
C ASP A 105 -1.82 -7.18 10.88
N ILE A 106 -0.52 -7.43 10.71
CA ILE A 106 0.33 -8.14 11.69
C ILE A 106 0.65 -7.22 12.88
N GLU A 107 0.78 -5.92 12.62
CA GLU A 107 1.07 -4.92 13.65
C GLU A 107 -0.16 -4.54 14.50
N GLY A 108 -1.37 -4.85 14.04
CA GLY A 108 -2.62 -4.45 14.70
C GLY A 108 -2.85 -2.93 14.68
N ARG A 109 -2.22 -2.22 13.73
CA ARG A 109 -2.22 -0.75 13.66
C ARG A 109 -3.06 -0.20 12.52
N PHE A 110 -3.51 -1.05 11.61
CA PHE A 110 -4.37 -0.61 10.52
C PHE A 110 -5.76 -0.27 11.07
N ASP A 111 -6.23 0.94 10.82
CA ASP A 111 -7.52 1.46 11.28
C ASP A 111 -8.40 1.82 10.09
N THR A 112 -9.47 1.03 9.89
CA THR A 112 -10.40 1.23 8.77
C THR A 112 -11.15 2.55 8.84
N THR A 113 -11.27 3.18 10.02
CA THR A 113 -11.93 4.48 10.18
C THR A 113 -11.15 5.63 9.54
N ARG A 114 -9.88 5.40 9.19
CA ARG A 114 -9.01 6.36 8.50
C ARG A 114 -9.16 6.32 6.98
N LEU A 115 -9.94 5.39 6.43
CA LEU A 115 -10.23 5.32 5.01
C LEU A 115 -11.26 6.39 4.64
N THR A 116 -10.96 7.14 3.58
CA THR A 116 -11.82 8.23 3.09
C THR A 116 -12.71 7.68 1.98
N CYS A 117 -13.81 7.03 2.36
CA CYS A 117 -14.81 6.50 1.44
C CYS A 117 -16.16 6.33 2.13
N SER A 118 -17.24 6.23 1.36
CA SER A 118 -18.56 5.94 1.92
C SER A 118 -18.60 4.53 2.54
N PRO A 119 -19.47 4.28 3.54
CA PRO A 119 -19.56 2.97 4.20
C PRO A 119 -19.82 1.80 3.25
N SER A 120 -20.50 2.03 2.13
CA SER A 120 -20.72 0.99 1.11
C SER A 120 -19.45 0.55 0.39
N HIS A 121 -18.37 1.34 0.40
CA HIS A 121 -17.08 0.93 -0.12
C HIS A 121 -16.24 0.17 0.91
N LEU A 122 -16.41 0.44 2.21
CA LEU A 122 -15.67 -0.21 3.28
C LEU A 122 -15.90 -1.73 3.36
N GLN A 123 -17.08 -2.22 2.98
CA GLN A 123 -17.38 -3.66 2.97
C GLN A 123 -16.50 -4.48 2.01
N HIS A 124 -15.71 -3.81 1.17
CA HIS A 124 -14.80 -4.43 0.21
C HIS A 124 -13.33 -4.42 0.65
N VAL A 125 -13.06 -3.92 1.88
CA VAL A 125 -11.76 -4.03 2.55
C VAL A 125 -11.86 -5.13 3.60
N TYR A 126 -11.22 -6.25 3.32
CA TYR A 126 -11.13 -7.37 4.25
C TYR A 126 -9.89 -7.19 5.12
N VAL A 127 -10.04 -7.26 6.44
CA VAL A 127 -8.92 -7.12 7.35
C VAL A 127 -8.74 -8.41 8.13
N HIS A 128 -7.57 -9.03 8.01
CA HIS A 128 -7.18 -10.18 8.79
C HIS A 128 -6.04 -9.80 9.75
N ARG A 129 -6.26 -9.99 11.05
CA ARG A 129 -5.24 -9.79 12.09
C ARG A 129 -4.81 -11.14 12.65
N PRO A 130 -3.72 -11.74 12.15
CA PRO A 130 -3.28 -13.04 12.63
C PRO A 130 -2.78 -12.93 14.07
N ALA A 131 -3.10 -13.92 14.90
CA ALA A 131 -2.65 -13.95 16.30
C ALA A 131 -1.13 -14.17 16.44
N ARG A 132 -0.46 -14.63 15.38
CA ARG A 132 0.98 -14.90 15.35
C ARG A 132 1.61 -14.24 14.13
N SER A 133 2.68 -13.49 14.38
CA SER A 133 3.54 -12.89 13.36
C SER A 133 4.60 -13.90 12.91
N ASP A 134 4.16 -14.94 12.20
CA ASP A 134 5.06 -15.94 11.61
C ASP A 134 5.13 -15.76 10.08
N PRO A 135 6.33 -15.64 9.47
CA PRO A 135 6.45 -15.46 8.02
C PRO A 135 5.86 -16.60 7.20
N ASP A 136 5.97 -17.85 7.65
CA ASP A 136 5.41 -19.01 6.93
C ASP A 136 3.88 -18.97 6.95
N ASN A 137 3.30 -18.70 8.12
CA ASN A 137 1.87 -18.46 8.24
C ASN A 137 1.39 -17.29 7.37
N THR A 138 2.15 -16.19 7.32
CA THR A 138 1.81 -15.02 6.49
C THR A 138 1.82 -15.39 5.01
N ARG A 139 2.81 -16.16 4.55
CA ARG A 139 2.87 -16.67 3.17
C ARG A 139 1.70 -17.58 2.84
N ALA A 140 1.33 -18.48 3.75
CA ALA A 140 0.16 -19.33 3.60
C ALA A 140 -1.13 -18.51 3.48
N LEU A 141 -1.32 -17.51 4.34
CA LEU A 141 -2.46 -16.59 4.29
C LEU A 141 -2.54 -15.83 2.95
N VAL A 142 -1.40 -15.33 2.45
CA VAL A 142 -1.35 -14.65 1.15
C VAL A 142 -1.66 -15.61 0.00
N ALA A 143 -1.17 -16.86 0.06
CA ALA A 143 -1.45 -17.88 -0.96
C ALA A 143 -2.92 -18.33 -0.97
N GLU A 144 -3.56 -18.40 0.20
CA GLU A 144 -4.97 -18.74 0.34
C GLU A 144 -5.91 -17.57 0.05
N ALA A 145 -5.39 -16.34 0.13
CA ALA A 145 -6.15 -15.12 0.00
C ALA A 145 -7.06 -15.17 -1.23
N GLU A 146 -6.48 -15.43 -2.41
CA GLU A 146 -7.20 -15.43 -3.69
C GLU A 146 -8.44 -16.33 -3.66
N GLY A 147 -8.27 -17.56 -3.18
CA GLY A 147 -9.37 -18.51 -3.06
C GLY A 147 -10.46 -18.03 -2.10
N ILE A 148 -10.06 -17.43 -0.98
CA ILE A 148 -11.00 -16.94 0.04
C ILE A 148 -11.82 -15.76 -0.49
N LEU A 149 -11.24 -14.75 -1.15
CA LEU A 149 -12.07 -13.63 -1.61
C LEU A 149 -12.76 -13.87 -2.95
N LEU A 150 -12.26 -14.76 -3.82
CA LEU A 150 -12.96 -15.08 -5.07
C LEU A 150 -14.11 -16.07 -4.86
N TYR A 151 -13.95 -17.03 -3.94
CA TYR A 151 -14.91 -18.13 -3.79
C TYR A 151 -15.48 -18.30 -2.37
N GLY A 152 -14.92 -17.62 -1.38
CA GLY A 152 -15.38 -17.70 0.01
C GLY A 152 -16.68 -16.93 0.24
N SER A 153 -17.53 -17.47 1.11
CA SER A 153 -18.79 -16.83 1.48
C SER A 153 -18.61 -15.48 2.17
N ALA A 154 -17.48 -15.28 2.86
CA ALA A 154 -17.13 -14.04 3.53
C ALA A 154 -16.99 -12.86 2.56
N ALA A 155 -16.58 -13.12 1.31
CA ALA A 155 -16.36 -12.07 0.31
C ALA A 155 -17.51 -11.89 -0.68
N LYS A 156 -18.69 -12.48 -0.40
CA LYS A 156 -19.85 -12.44 -1.28
C LYS A 156 -20.30 -11.00 -1.61
N ALA A 157 -20.13 -10.06 -0.68
CA ALA A 157 -20.43 -8.65 -0.92
C ALA A 157 -19.58 -8.04 -2.06
N SER A 158 -18.39 -8.58 -2.31
CA SER A 158 -17.46 -8.15 -3.36
C SER A 158 -17.58 -8.92 -4.67
N ALA A 159 -18.56 -9.80 -4.87
CA ALA A 159 -18.65 -10.67 -6.05
C ALA A 159 -18.69 -9.92 -7.40
N GLY A 160 -19.08 -8.65 -7.41
CA GLY A 160 -19.08 -7.79 -8.60
C GLY A 160 -17.84 -6.91 -8.79
N ARG A 161 -16.82 -7.06 -7.93
CA ARG A 161 -15.59 -6.25 -7.96
C ARG A 161 -14.39 -7.10 -8.33
N GLU A 162 -13.47 -6.51 -9.07
CA GLU A 162 -12.17 -7.12 -9.31
C GLU A 162 -11.38 -7.17 -8.00
N TRP A 163 -10.70 -8.28 -7.77
CA TRP A 163 -9.69 -8.37 -6.73
C TRP A 163 -8.47 -7.54 -7.14
N TRP A 164 -8.07 -6.57 -6.32
CA TRP A 164 -6.81 -5.86 -6.58
C TRP A 164 -5.59 -6.60 -6.05
N GLY A 165 -5.52 -6.86 -4.74
CA GLY A 165 -4.31 -7.42 -4.14
C GLY A 165 -4.36 -7.67 -2.65
N THR A 166 -3.25 -8.18 -2.12
CA THR A 166 -3.02 -8.32 -0.68
C THR A 166 -1.99 -7.31 -0.19
N ILE A 167 -2.35 -6.57 0.85
CA ILE A 167 -1.49 -5.63 1.56
C ILE A 167 -1.11 -6.24 2.91
N VAL A 168 0.19 -6.41 3.16
CA VAL A 168 0.69 -6.94 4.44
C VAL A 168 1.31 -5.81 5.24
N VAL A 169 0.75 -5.55 6.43
CA VAL A 169 1.19 -4.48 7.33
C VAL A 169 2.08 -5.07 8.43
N GLY A 170 3.37 -4.72 8.41
CA GLY A 170 4.34 -5.11 9.43
C GLY A 170 5.03 -6.46 9.25
N GLY A 171 4.91 -7.05 8.06
CA GLY A 171 5.50 -8.35 7.71
C GLY A 171 6.61 -8.25 6.66
N VAL A 172 7.34 -9.35 6.48
CA VAL A 172 8.28 -9.52 5.37
C VAL A 172 7.74 -10.53 4.36
N GLY A 173 7.88 -10.22 3.07
CA GLY A 173 8.03 -11.26 2.04
C GLY A 173 6.78 -12.01 1.58
N ALA A 174 5.60 -11.39 1.56
CA ALA A 174 4.48 -11.84 0.71
C ALA A 174 3.43 -10.73 0.58
N GLY A 175 2.83 -10.58 -0.61
CA GLY A 175 1.81 -9.59 -0.90
C GLY A 175 2.17 -8.66 -2.05
N ASP A 176 1.17 -8.00 -2.61
CA ASP A 176 1.35 -6.97 -3.64
C ASP A 176 1.95 -5.70 -3.03
N ILE A 177 1.62 -5.43 -1.77
CA ILE A 177 2.21 -4.38 -0.94
C ILE A 177 2.65 -4.97 0.38
N THR A 178 3.86 -4.61 0.81
CA THR A 178 4.37 -4.97 2.12
C THR A 178 4.84 -3.72 2.84
N THR A 179 4.52 -3.59 4.14
CA THR A 179 5.09 -2.53 4.97
C THR A 179 6.01 -3.11 6.03
N GLY A 180 7.16 -2.46 6.21
CA GLY A 180 8.15 -2.86 7.17
C GLY A 180 9.48 -2.13 6.97
N TRP A 181 10.43 -2.41 7.85
CA TRP A 181 11.73 -1.73 7.85
C TRP A 181 12.58 -1.98 6.60
N LYS A 182 12.27 -3.03 5.81
CA LYS A 182 12.95 -3.37 4.54
C LYS A 182 12.29 -2.75 3.30
N GLY A 183 11.24 -1.94 3.43
CA GLY A 183 10.57 -1.32 2.29
C GLY A 183 11.47 -0.31 1.55
N TRP A 184 11.46 -0.37 0.21
CA TRP A 184 12.29 0.46 -0.66
C TRP A 184 11.71 1.86 -0.91
N LEU A 185 10.42 2.08 -0.67
CA LEU A 185 9.75 3.38 -0.67
C LEU A 185 9.57 3.85 0.76
N ARG A 186 10.22 4.94 1.16
CA ARG A 186 10.15 5.49 2.51
C ARG A 186 9.10 6.59 2.60
N VAL A 187 8.19 6.48 3.57
CA VAL A 187 7.20 7.51 3.88
C VAL A 187 7.58 8.23 5.16
N ASP A 188 7.72 9.55 5.10
CA ASP A 188 7.95 10.42 6.25
C ASP A 188 7.01 11.64 6.17
N ARG A 189 7.00 12.47 7.22
CA ARG A 189 6.36 13.78 7.12
C ARG A 189 7.09 14.64 6.10
N GLU A 190 6.33 15.42 5.34
CA GLU A 190 6.89 16.41 4.42
C GLU A 190 7.87 17.33 5.19
N ASN A 191 9.03 17.58 4.60
CA ASN A 191 10.07 18.34 5.26
C ASN A 191 9.68 19.81 5.38
N VAL A 192 9.37 20.25 6.60
CA VAL A 192 9.11 21.65 6.90
C VAL A 192 10.43 22.32 7.27
N ARG A 193 10.73 23.45 6.61
CA ARG A 193 11.94 24.22 6.89
C ARG A 193 11.99 24.61 8.38
N GLY A 194 13.10 24.23 9.03
CA GLY A 194 13.40 24.62 10.41
C GLY A 194 13.58 26.13 10.59
N PHE A 195 13.79 26.54 11.84
CA PHE A 195 14.09 27.93 12.17
C PHE A 195 15.35 28.42 11.44
N ALA A 196 15.37 29.73 11.13
CA ALA A 196 16.54 30.33 10.51
C ALA A 196 17.75 30.22 11.45
N PRO A 197 18.94 29.88 10.94
CA PRO A 197 20.15 29.92 11.75
C PRO A 197 20.34 31.31 12.37
N GLY A 198 20.58 31.37 13.69
CA GLY A 198 20.77 32.62 14.43
C GLY A 198 19.50 33.25 15.01
N ILE A 199 18.33 32.63 14.87
CA ILE A 199 17.13 33.10 15.58
C ILE A 199 17.31 32.94 17.10
N SER A 200 16.82 33.91 17.87
CA SER A 200 16.75 33.77 19.33
C SER A 200 15.60 32.84 19.75
N ALA A 201 15.65 32.34 20.99
CA ALA A 201 14.58 31.52 21.54
C ALA A 201 13.26 32.31 21.68
N GLU A 202 13.33 33.59 22.01
CA GLU A 202 12.16 34.47 22.14
C GLU A 202 11.49 34.69 20.77
N GLU A 203 12.26 35.04 19.74
CA GLU A 203 11.75 35.18 18.38
C GLU A 203 11.18 33.86 17.83
N ALA A 204 11.76 32.72 18.22
CA ALA A 204 11.23 31.41 17.85
C ALA A 204 9.88 31.10 18.52
N LEU A 205 9.68 31.56 19.77
CA LEU A 205 8.41 31.42 20.48
C LEU A 205 7.32 32.32 19.90
N ASP A 206 7.66 33.54 19.49
CA ASP A 206 6.73 34.46 18.82
C ASP A 206 6.20 33.87 17.50
N GLN A 207 7.04 33.10 16.79
CA GLN A 207 6.66 32.41 15.56
C GLN A 207 5.97 31.06 15.78
N LYS A 208 5.85 30.58 17.04
CA LYS A 208 5.42 29.20 17.34
C LYS A 208 4.08 28.84 16.69
N ARG A 209 3.06 29.70 16.83
CA ARG A 209 1.71 29.41 16.29
C ARG A 209 1.74 29.29 14.76
N GLN A 210 2.30 30.30 14.09
CA GLN A 210 2.44 30.29 12.63
C GLN A 210 3.20 29.05 12.13
N ARG A 211 4.24 28.62 12.84
CA ARG A 211 4.98 27.41 12.46
C ARG A 211 4.20 26.13 12.74
N GLN A 212 3.44 26.09 13.83
CA GLN A 212 2.56 24.97 14.10
C GLN A 212 1.56 24.81 12.95
N ASP A 213 0.98 25.91 12.48
CA ASP A 213 0.06 25.90 11.32
C ASP A 213 0.74 25.35 10.04
N ILE A 214 2.01 25.72 9.80
CA ILE A 214 2.78 25.19 8.65
C ILE A 214 3.04 23.69 8.81
N VAL A 215 3.39 23.23 10.01
CA VAL A 215 3.65 21.81 10.30
C VAL A 215 2.37 20.99 10.21
N ASP A 216 1.26 21.54 10.67
CA ASP A 216 -0.05 20.88 10.62
C ASP A 216 -0.56 20.79 9.17
N ALA A 217 -0.29 21.81 8.34
CA ALA A 217 -0.58 21.81 6.90
C ALA A 217 0.39 20.95 6.06
N ALA A 218 1.54 20.56 6.63
CA ALA A 218 2.54 19.76 5.95
C ALA A 218 2.04 18.33 5.75
N GLY A 219 2.15 17.86 4.51
CA GLY A 219 1.69 16.54 4.13
C GLY A 219 2.67 15.42 4.51
N TRP A 220 2.65 14.40 3.68
CA TRP A 220 3.48 13.22 3.73
C TRP A 220 4.34 13.17 2.47
N ALA A 221 5.58 12.73 2.60
CA ALA A 221 6.49 12.54 1.48
C ALA A 221 6.80 11.05 1.34
N ALA A 222 6.55 10.50 0.15
CA ALA A 222 6.99 9.17 -0.24
C ALA A 222 8.25 9.31 -1.12
N THR A 223 9.35 8.69 -0.73
CA THR A 223 10.67 8.88 -1.37
C THR A 223 11.42 7.57 -1.55
N SER A 224 12.09 7.44 -2.69
CA SER A 224 12.95 6.31 -3.04
C SER A 224 14.10 6.78 -3.94
N GLN A 225 15.02 5.88 -4.30
CA GLN A 225 16.07 6.21 -5.27
C GLN A 225 15.54 6.39 -6.71
N TRP A 226 14.29 5.99 -7.01
CA TRP A 226 13.68 6.12 -8.32
C TRP A 226 12.74 7.33 -8.45
N GLY A 227 12.58 8.10 -7.37
CA GLY A 227 11.71 9.27 -7.34
C GLY A 227 10.95 9.41 -6.02
N GLY A 228 10.09 10.42 -5.96
CA GLY A 228 9.24 10.66 -4.82
C GLY A 228 8.14 11.67 -5.12
N PHE A 229 7.13 11.69 -4.26
CA PHE A 229 6.00 12.62 -4.35
C PHE A 229 5.52 13.01 -2.95
N VAL A 230 4.81 14.13 -2.89
CA VAL A 230 4.17 14.62 -1.66
C VAL A 230 2.66 14.42 -1.78
N PHE A 231 2.02 14.07 -0.69
CA PHE A 231 0.58 13.89 -0.62
C PHE A 231 0.01 14.35 0.71
N ARG A 232 -1.27 14.72 0.71
CA ARG A 232 -2.03 15.00 1.93
C ARG A 232 -3.06 13.90 2.14
N GLU A 233 -3.50 13.76 3.38
CA GLU A 233 -4.73 13.00 3.65
C GLU A 233 -5.87 13.71 2.90
N ALA A 234 -6.78 12.95 2.29
CA ALA A 234 -7.81 13.54 1.43
C ALA A 234 -8.65 14.52 2.26
N ASP A 235 -8.82 15.74 1.74
CA ASP A 235 -9.65 16.76 2.37
C ASP A 235 -11.08 16.21 2.50
N GLU A 236 -11.66 16.33 3.70
CA GLU A 236 -13.00 15.83 4.07
C GLU A 236 -14.13 16.27 3.11
N LYS A 237 -13.88 17.26 2.25
CA LYS A 237 -14.82 17.80 1.26
C LYS A 237 -15.28 16.80 0.19
N ALA A 238 -14.53 15.73 -0.06
CA ALA A 238 -14.95 14.70 -1.03
C ALA A 238 -16.09 13.81 -0.52
N LEU A 239 -16.42 13.86 0.77
CA LEU A 239 -17.49 13.05 1.37
C LEU A 239 -18.88 13.71 1.28
N GLU A 240 -18.95 15.00 0.94
CA GLU A 240 -20.23 15.72 0.78
C GLU A 240 -20.86 15.56 -0.61
N GLU A 241 -20.08 15.25 -1.66
CA GLU A 241 -20.62 15.08 -3.03
C GLU A 241 -21.37 13.76 -3.25
N ASP A 242 -21.20 12.76 -2.38
CA ASP A 242 -21.97 11.50 -2.40
C ASP A 242 -23.31 11.60 -1.62
N ALA A 243 -23.60 12.75 -1.00
CA ALA A 243 -24.91 13.02 -0.41
C ALA A 243 -25.89 13.46 -1.51
N ASP A 244 -26.60 12.48 -2.06
CA ASP A 244 -27.72 12.58 -2.99
C ASP A 244 -28.48 13.94 -2.99
N PRO A 245 -28.35 14.77 -4.06
CA PRO A 245 -29.20 15.94 -4.24
C PRO A 245 -30.52 15.49 -4.88
N GLY A 246 -31.34 14.73 -4.14
CA GLY A 246 -32.39 13.94 -4.79
C GLY A 246 -33.57 13.49 -3.94
N GLN A 247 -33.84 14.06 -2.77
CA GLN A 247 -35.12 13.84 -2.10
C GLN A 247 -35.81 15.17 -1.78
N PRO A 248 -36.94 15.49 -2.45
CA PRO A 248 -37.78 16.56 -1.99
C PRO A 248 -38.38 16.15 -0.64
N LEU A 249 -38.08 16.94 0.39
CA LEU A 249 -38.84 16.95 1.63
C LEU A 249 -40.24 17.45 1.30
N ASP A 250 -41.19 16.53 1.10
CA ASP A 250 -42.61 16.84 1.11
C ASP A 250 -42.95 17.45 2.46
N THR A 251 -43.00 18.78 2.47
CA THR A 251 -43.47 19.59 3.58
C THR A 251 -44.70 20.35 3.13
N ASP A 252 -45.78 20.11 3.87
CA ASP A 252 -47.04 20.85 3.93
C ASP A 252 -47.96 20.86 2.70
N GLU A 253 -49.06 20.10 2.81
CA GLU A 253 -50.40 20.71 2.74
C GLU A 253 -51.30 20.11 3.83
N ARG A 254 -51.39 20.80 4.97
CA ARG A 254 -52.59 20.77 5.81
C ARG A 254 -53.59 21.70 5.14
N ASP A 255 -54.59 21.14 4.49
CA ASP A 255 -55.75 21.91 4.06
C ASP A 255 -56.83 21.87 5.14
N GLU A 256 -56.85 22.93 5.96
CA GLU A 256 -58.00 23.31 6.75
C GLU A 256 -59.10 23.81 5.80
N SER A 257 -60.09 22.96 5.49
CA SER A 257 -61.39 23.43 5.02
C SER A 257 -62.47 23.13 6.06
N ALA A 258 -62.91 24.22 6.69
CA ALA A 258 -64.07 24.27 7.57
C ALA A 258 -65.32 24.66 6.77
N ARG A 259 -66.48 24.11 7.18
CA ARG A 259 -67.87 24.61 6.92
C ARG A 259 -68.35 24.39 5.47
N ASP A 260 -69.51 23.79 5.20
CA ASP A 260 -70.82 23.80 5.87
C ASP A 260 -71.42 22.39 6.12
#